data_AF-A0A6C0KHJ6-F1
#
_entry.id   AF-A0A6C0KHJ6-F1
#
_cell.length_a   1.000
_cell.length_b   1.000
_cell.length_c   1.000
_cell.angle_alpha   90.00
_cell.angle_beta   90.00
_cell.angle_gamma   90.00
#
_symmetry.space_group_name_H-M   'P 1'
#
loop_
_entity.id
_entity.type
_entity.pdbx_description
1 polymer ?
#
loop_
_entity_poly.entity_id
_entity_poly.type
_entity_poly.pdbx_seq_one_letter_code
_entity_poly.pdbx_strand_id
1 'polypeptide(L)'
;MEENAPLIFTRYLYSKEDVMHSLFLSILNKNKDEALFWAYELYYSGFEVDAMNFVLHIFNHIYEKCCPTHFTQFINNQYHSWYENYEKSVINDTVLGTIVWNLLQYDYDLTQFLDDYFQIKRNILRRPVSTKRRLRLMMTERDIEKYKTLCGEPNENWFVLRYAYQFTAHKEYNELFKTTNKDFKQEYLEHWLYYASFSPIWTKRLTKYGAEIDHETKSVLFQDEEKEELFYSLYNYETDEQPAEICEKSIGNGNEIQLSIDDFIKQFCK
;
A
#
# COMPACT_ATOMS: atom_id res chain seq x y z
N MET A 1 -24.05 -4.12 -7.95
CA MET A 1 -24.13 -2.92 -7.10
C MET A 1 -23.03 -3.10 -6.09
N GLU A 2 -21.81 -2.70 -6.44
CA GLU A 2 -20.70 -2.70 -5.49
C GLU A 2 -20.97 -1.56 -4.52
N GLU A 3 -21.22 -1.87 -3.26
CA GLU A 3 -21.08 -0.89 -2.19
C GLU A 3 -19.66 -0.35 -2.29
N ASN A 4 -19.51 0.95 -2.56
CA ASN A 4 -18.22 1.62 -2.51
C ASN A 4 -17.58 1.30 -1.16
N ALA A 5 -16.45 0.59 -1.20
CA ALA A 5 -15.71 0.30 0.02
C ALA A 5 -15.38 1.62 0.73
N PRO A 6 -15.58 1.70 2.06
CA PRO A 6 -15.30 2.92 2.80
C PRO A 6 -13.82 3.29 2.68
N LEU A 7 -13.52 4.59 2.67
CA LEU A 7 -12.14 5.10 2.79
C LEU A 7 -11.50 4.51 4.06
N ILE A 8 -10.27 4.00 3.93
CA ILE A 8 -9.50 3.47 5.05
C ILE A 8 -8.11 4.05 4.99
N PHE A 9 -7.68 4.70 6.07
CA PHE A 9 -6.34 5.25 6.17
C PHE A 9 -5.34 4.23 6.73
N THR A 10 -4.15 4.22 6.16
CA THR A 10 -3.00 3.41 6.61
C THR A 10 -2.32 4.02 7.84
N ARG A 11 -1.24 3.40 8.32
CA ARG A 11 -0.46 3.89 9.47
C ARG A 11 0.02 5.34 9.30
N TYR A 12 0.31 5.76 8.08
CA TYR A 12 0.70 7.14 7.75
C TYR A 12 -0.38 7.90 6.98
N LEU A 13 -1.64 7.48 7.10
CA LEU A 13 -2.77 8.22 6.53
C LEU A 13 -2.78 8.35 5.01
N TYR A 14 -2.18 7.41 4.29
CA TYR A 14 -2.51 7.19 2.89
C TYR A 14 -3.84 6.45 2.79
N SER A 15 -4.63 6.69 1.74
CA SER A 15 -5.75 5.78 1.44
C SER A 15 -5.20 4.39 1.12
N LYS A 16 -5.78 3.35 1.71
CA LYS A 16 -5.41 1.95 1.42
C LYS A 16 -5.50 1.64 -0.08
N GLU A 17 -6.52 2.16 -0.76
CA GLU A 17 -6.71 1.99 -2.21
C GLU A 17 -5.55 2.64 -2.99
N ASP A 18 -5.19 3.88 -2.64
CA ASP A 18 -4.07 4.60 -3.26
C ASP A 18 -2.72 3.89 -3.01
N VAL A 19 -2.51 3.29 -1.82
CA VAL A 19 -1.32 2.49 -1.53
C VAL A 19 -1.24 1.24 -2.42
N MET A 20 -2.36 0.54 -2.61
CA MET A 20 -2.41 -0.63 -3.49
C MET A 20 -2.13 -0.26 -4.95
N HIS A 21 -2.71 0.83 -5.45
CA HIS A 21 -2.43 1.33 -6.80
C HIS A 21 -0.98 1.78 -6.96
N SER A 22 -0.46 2.51 -5.98
CA SER A 22 0.93 2.98 -6.00
C SER A 22 1.94 1.83 -5.96
N LEU A 23 1.65 0.77 -5.20
CA LEU A 23 2.44 -0.47 -5.21
C LEU A 23 2.41 -1.14 -6.59
N PHE A 24 1.24 -1.25 -7.21
CA PHE A 24 1.14 -1.86 -8.55
C PHE A 24 1.95 -1.07 -9.58
N LEU A 25 1.76 0.26 -9.65
CA LEU A 25 2.43 1.13 -10.62
C LEU A 25 3.95 1.16 -10.42
N SER A 26 4.42 1.21 -9.17
CA SER A 26 5.86 1.16 -8.86
C SER A 26 6.50 -0.19 -9.23
N ILE A 27 5.76 -1.30 -9.09
CA ILE A 27 6.18 -2.61 -9.61
C ILE A 27 6.29 -2.60 -11.14
N LEU A 28 5.31 -2.02 -11.85
CA LEU A 28 5.36 -1.92 -13.32
C LEU A 28 6.51 -1.03 -13.80
N ASN A 29 6.77 0.06 -13.09
CA ASN A 29 7.89 0.97 -13.35
C ASN A 29 9.26 0.38 -12.97
N LYS A 30 9.31 -0.79 -12.34
CA LYS A 30 10.54 -1.41 -11.81
C LYS A 30 11.26 -0.53 -10.77
N ASN A 31 10.53 0.35 -10.07
CA ASN A 31 11.09 1.21 -9.03
C ASN A 31 11.15 0.47 -7.69
N LYS A 32 12.34 -0.01 -7.32
CA LYS A 32 12.54 -0.85 -6.13
C LYS A 32 12.21 -0.14 -4.83
N ASP A 33 12.72 1.06 -4.64
CA ASP A 33 12.59 1.74 -3.34
C ASP A 33 11.13 2.16 -3.09
N GLU A 34 10.44 2.60 -4.13
CA GLU A 34 9.02 2.95 -4.08
C GLU A 34 8.11 1.72 -3.91
N ALA A 35 8.35 0.64 -4.66
CA ALA A 35 7.56 -0.58 -4.52
C ALA A 35 7.70 -1.20 -3.12
N LEU A 36 8.92 -1.21 -2.56
CA LEU A 36 9.13 -1.70 -1.20
C LEU A 36 8.49 -0.77 -0.16
N PHE A 37 8.55 0.55 -0.36
CA PHE A 37 7.87 1.51 0.51
C PHE A 37 6.36 1.24 0.58
N TRP A 38 5.67 1.17 -0.56
CA TRP A 38 4.23 0.93 -0.58
C TRP A 38 3.83 -0.44 -0.05
N ALA A 39 4.63 -1.48 -0.34
CA ALA A 39 4.41 -2.82 0.19
C ALA A 39 4.45 -2.83 1.72
N TYR A 40 5.47 -2.19 2.32
CA TYR A 40 5.59 -2.13 3.77
C TYR A 40 4.66 -1.12 4.43
N GLU A 41 4.22 -0.08 3.71
CA GLU A 41 3.14 0.79 4.18
C GLU A 41 1.85 0.01 4.40
N LEU A 42 1.46 -0.82 3.43
CA LEU A 42 0.29 -1.67 3.56
C LEU A 42 0.48 -2.73 4.67
N TYR A 43 1.61 -3.44 4.64
CA TYR A 43 1.89 -4.52 5.58
C TYR A 43 1.91 -4.06 7.05
N TYR A 44 2.69 -3.03 7.37
CA TYR A 44 2.79 -2.53 8.74
C TYR A 44 1.59 -1.69 9.18
N SER A 45 0.65 -1.39 8.30
CA SER A 45 -0.67 -0.87 8.69
C SER A 45 -1.58 -1.94 9.29
N GLY A 46 -1.09 -3.18 9.41
CA GLY A 46 -1.84 -4.32 9.90
C GLY A 46 -2.66 -5.01 8.82
N PHE A 47 -2.34 -4.77 7.54
CA PHE A 47 -2.93 -5.46 6.39
C PHE A 47 -1.96 -6.50 5.84
N GLU A 48 -1.32 -7.30 6.71
CA GLU A 48 -0.25 -8.22 6.32
C GLU A 48 -0.73 -9.25 5.27
N VAL A 49 -1.93 -9.81 5.48
CA VAL A 49 -2.58 -10.76 4.56
C VAL A 49 -2.96 -10.09 3.24
N ASP A 50 -3.53 -8.89 3.28
CA ASP A 50 -3.92 -8.18 2.05
C ASP A 50 -2.69 -7.80 1.23
N ALA A 51 -1.60 -7.35 1.87
CA ALA A 51 -0.36 -7.02 1.20
C ALA A 51 0.24 -8.23 0.48
N MET A 52 0.29 -9.39 1.16
CA MET A 52 0.80 -10.62 0.56
C MET A 52 -0.09 -11.14 -0.57
N ASN A 53 -1.41 -11.16 -0.35
CA ASN A 53 -2.37 -11.58 -1.37
C ASN A 53 -2.33 -10.67 -2.60
N PHE A 54 -2.20 -9.36 -2.40
CA PHE A 54 -2.14 -8.41 -3.50
C PHE A 54 -0.88 -8.59 -4.35
N VAL A 55 0.29 -8.74 -3.72
CA VAL A 55 1.53 -9.00 -4.46
C VAL A 55 1.49 -10.37 -5.16
N LEU A 56 0.92 -11.40 -4.53
CA LEU A 56 0.72 -12.71 -5.16
C LEU A 56 -0.28 -12.63 -6.33
N HIS A 57 -1.33 -11.83 -6.20
CA HIS A 57 -2.30 -11.59 -7.27
C HIS A 57 -1.64 -10.92 -8.49
N ILE A 58 -0.79 -9.90 -8.27
CA ILE A 58 0.04 -9.29 -9.32
C ILE A 58 0.91 -10.36 -9.98
N PHE A 59 1.62 -11.17 -9.19
CA PHE A 59 2.46 -12.26 -9.72
C PHE A 59 1.66 -13.21 -10.64
N ASN A 60 0.53 -13.72 -10.16
CA ASN A 60 -0.30 -14.68 -10.90
C ASN A 60 -0.86 -14.09 -12.20
N HIS A 61 -1.27 -12.81 -12.19
CA HIS A 61 -1.91 -12.20 -13.36
C HIS A 61 -0.92 -11.78 -14.45
N ILE A 62 0.24 -11.24 -14.07
CA ILE A 62 1.11 -10.57 -15.05
C ILE A 62 2.52 -11.18 -15.15
N TYR A 63 2.94 -12.05 -14.23
CA TYR A 63 4.28 -12.65 -14.24
C TYR A 63 4.27 -14.15 -14.50
N GLU A 64 3.34 -14.91 -13.90
CA GLU A 64 3.38 -16.38 -13.83
C GLU A 64 3.57 -17.04 -15.20
N LYS A 65 2.81 -16.60 -16.21
CA LYS A 65 2.87 -17.16 -17.58
C LYS A 65 4.20 -16.92 -18.30
N CYS A 66 4.94 -15.88 -17.92
CA CYS A 66 6.21 -15.48 -18.53
C CYS A 66 7.43 -15.95 -17.75
N CYS A 67 7.24 -16.40 -16.51
CA CYS A 67 8.32 -16.83 -15.65
C CYS A 67 8.64 -18.33 -15.79
N PRO A 68 9.90 -18.74 -15.56
CA PRO A 68 10.23 -20.15 -15.45
C PRO A 68 9.53 -20.83 -14.27
N THR A 69 9.14 -22.11 -14.42
CA THR A 69 8.44 -22.89 -13.38
C THR A 69 9.13 -22.87 -12.01
N HIS A 70 10.47 -22.90 -11.99
CA HIS A 70 11.22 -22.88 -10.73
C HIS A 70 11.15 -21.53 -10.00
N PHE A 71 10.83 -20.45 -10.72
CA PHE A 71 10.57 -19.14 -10.11
C PHE A 71 9.16 -19.09 -9.52
N THR A 72 8.15 -19.62 -10.22
CA THR A 72 6.80 -19.79 -9.68
C THR A 72 6.80 -20.61 -8.40
N GLN A 73 7.52 -21.73 -8.39
CA GLN A 73 7.71 -22.54 -7.18
C GLN A 73 8.40 -21.76 -6.05
N PHE A 74 9.37 -20.89 -6.38
CA PHE A 74 10.02 -20.06 -5.38
C PHE A 74 9.05 -19.08 -4.74
N ILE A 75 8.28 -18.32 -5.53
CA ILE A 75 7.30 -17.35 -5.02
C ILE A 75 6.24 -18.06 -4.16
N ASN A 76 5.70 -19.18 -4.64
CA ASN A 76 4.71 -19.96 -3.88
C ASN A 76 5.28 -20.48 -2.56
N ASN A 77 6.51 -21.01 -2.56
CA ASN A 77 7.16 -21.48 -1.33
C ASN A 77 7.42 -20.34 -0.34
N GLN A 78 7.82 -19.16 -0.83
CA GLN A 78 7.98 -17.99 0.02
C GLN A 78 6.64 -17.61 0.68
N TYR A 79 5.57 -17.49 -0.11
CA TYR A 79 4.24 -17.18 0.40
C TYR A 79 3.74 -18.24 1.42
N HIS A 80 3.85 -19.53 1.10
CA HIS A 80 3.46 -20.62 2.00
C HIS A 80 4.24 -20.58 3.32
N SER A 81 5.56 -20.40 3.25
CA SER A 81 6.39 -20.28 4.45
C SER A 81 6.00 -19.07 5.31
N TRP A 82 5.68 -17.93 4.68
CA TRP A 82 5.17 -16.78 5.41
C TRP A 82 3.82 -17.06 6.06
N TYR A 83 2.88 -17.66 5.33
CA TYR A 83 1.53 -17.92 5.83
C TYR A 83 1.53 -18.90 7.02
N GLU A 84 2.32 -19.97 6.94
CA GLU A 84 2.49 -20.90 8.08
C GLU A 84 3.08 -20.24 9.32
N ASN A 85 3.98 -19.27 9.15
CA ASN A 85 4.53 -18.49 10.26
C ASN A 85 3.49 -17.50 10.80
N TYR A 86 2.75 -16.84 9.92
CA TYR A 86 1.68 -15.91 10.27
C TYR A 86 0.60 -16.59 11.12
N GLU A 87 0.13 -17.79 10.75
CA GLU A 87 -0.84 -18.56 11.55
C GLU A 87 -0.32 -18.92 12.95
N LYS A 88 1.01 -19.08 13.08
CA LYS A 88 1.69 -19.34 14.35
C LYS A 88 2.09 -18.06 15.09
N SER A 89 1.67 -16.89 14.61
CA SER A 89 2.06 -15.58 15.15
C SER A 89 3.58 -15.34 15.18
N VAL A 90 4.32 -15.97 14.28
CA VAL A 90 5.76 -15.78 14.09
C VAL A 90 5.97 -14.68 13.05
N ILE A 91 6.66 -13.62 13.45
CA ILE A 91 6.94 -12.47 12.56
C ILE A 91 7.95 -12.89 11.49
N ASN A 92 7.59 -12.71 10.22
CA ASN A 92 8.49 -12.91 9.09
C ASN A 92 8.20 -11.94 7.94
N ASP A 93 8.35 -10.66 8.23
CA ASP A 93 8.08 -9.54 7.31
C ASP A 93 9.10 -9.41 6.17
N THR A 94 10.24 -10.09 6.23
CA THR A 94 11.23 -10.12 5.13
C THR A 94 10.70 -10.77 3.85
N VAL A 95 9.69 -11.64 3.96
CA VAL A 95 9.18 -12.39 2.82
C VAL A 95 8.48 -11.48 1.81
N LEU A 96 7.73 -10.48 2.27
CA LEU A 96 7.02 -9.55 1.38
C LEU A 96 8.02 -8.82 0.47
N GLY A 97 9.02 -8.19 1.07
CA GLY A 97 10.06 -7.50 0.33
C GLY A 97 10.88 -8.44 -0.56
N THR A 98 11.11 -9.68 -0.11
CA THR A 98 11.74 -10.73 -0.94
C THR A 98 10.93 -10.99 -2.21
N ILE A 99 9.62 -11.19 -2.10
CA ILE A 99 8.74 -11.43 -3.26
C ILE A 99 8.77 -10.20 -4.18
N VAL A 100 8.47 -9.01 -3.65
CA VAL A 100 8.42 -7.75 -4.42
C VAL A 100 9.74 -7.54 -5.17
N TRP A 101 10.89 -7.60 -4.49
CA TRP A 101 12.18 -7.35 -5.11
C TRP A 101 12.49 -8.34 -6.24
N ASN A 102 12.12 -9.62 -6.07
CA ASN A 102 12.29 -10.60 -7.13
C ASN A 102 11.36 -10.34 -8.33
N LEU A 103 10.11 -9.89 -8.14
CA LEU A 103 9.22 -9.52 -9.27
C LEU A 103 9.80 -8.39 -10.13
N LEU A 104 10.46 -7.42 -9.50
CA LEU A 104 11.16 -6.35 -10.23
C LEU A 104 12.27 -6.90 -11.13
N GLN A 105 12.79 -8.08 -10.81
CA GLN A 105 13.75 -8.78 -11.64
C GLN A 105 13.10 -9.60 -12.76
N TYR A 106 11.81 -9.56 -13.08
CA TYR A 106 11.30 -10.32 -14.23
C TYR A 106 10.52 -9.43 -15.18
N ASP A 107 10.47 -9.81 -16.45
CA ASP A 107 9.57 -9.13 -17.38
C ASP A 107 8.13 -9.61 -17.09
N TYR A 108 7.15 -8.74 -17.29
CA TYR A 108 5.73 -9.04 -17.10
C TYR A 108 4.98 -8.94 -18.43
N ASP A 109 3.79 -9.53 -18.48
CA ASP A 109 2.84 -9.45 -19.59
C ASP A 109 1.49 -8.95 -19.07
N LEU A 110 1.07 -7.77 -19.56
CA LEU A 110 -0.18 -7.14 -19.16
C LEU A 110 -1.37 -7.55 -20.03
N THR A 111 -1.20 -8.40 -21.05
CA THR A 111 -2.26 -8.72 -22.02
C THR A 111 -3.52 -9.24 -21.32
N GLN A 112 -3.37 -10.24 -20.46
CA GLN A 112 -4.50 -10.83 -19.72
C GLN A 112 -5.13 -9.81 -18.77
N PHE A 113 -4.32 -9.01 -18.08
CA PHE A 113 -4.81 -7.98 -17.17
C PHE A 113 -5.65 -6.93 -17.90
N LEU A 114 -5.20 -6.48 -19.08
CA LEU A 114 -5.94 -5.50 -19.87
C LEU A 114 -7.26 -6.06 -20.43
N ASP A 115 -7.27 -7.34 -20.81
CA ASP A 115 -8.47 -8.05 -21.22
C ASP A 115 -9.47 -8.15 -20.06
N ASP A 116 -9.02 -8.59 -18.88
CA ASP A 116 -9.91 -8.85 -17.74
C ASP A 116 -10.42 -7.57 -17.10
N TYR A 117 -9.55 -6.57 -16.91
CA TYR A 117 -9.87 -5.36 -16.16
C TYR A 117 -10.47 -4.25 -17.04
N PHE A 118 -9.95 -4.06 -18.26
CA PHE A 118 -10.42 -3.00 -19.17
C PHE A 118 -11.27 -3.50 -20.33
N GLN A 119 -11.41 -4.82 -20.52
CA GLN A 119 -12.13 -5.43 -21.64
C GLN A 119 -11.51 -5.08 -23.00
N ILE A 120 -10.17 -4.88 -23.05
CA ILE A 120 -9.44 -4.46 -24.25
C ILE A 120 -8.75 -5.65 -24.92
N LYS A 121 -9.44 -6.23 -25.89
CA LYS A 121 -8.91 -7.29 -26.76
C LYS A 121 -7.95 -6.75 -27.80
N ARG A 122 -6.71 -6.51 -27.41
CA ARG A 122 -5.62 -6.19 -28.33
C ARG A 122 -4.51 -7.24 -28.14
N ASN A 123 -3.90 -7.69 -29.24
CA ASN A 123 -2.64 -8.46 -29.19
C ASN A 123 -1.48 -7.50 -28.89
N ILE A 124 -1.42 -6.92 -27.68
CA ILE A 124 -0.58 -5.75 -27.41
C ILE A 124 0.90 -6.11 -27.26
N LEU A 125 1.27 -7.33 -26.84
CA LEU A 125 2.63 -7.57 -26.37
C LEU A 125 3.38 -8.71 -27.06
N ARG A 126 4.66 -8.44 -27.33
CA ARG A 126 5.68 -9.43 -27.68
C ARG A 126 6.00 -10.22 -26.42
N ARG A 127 5.94 -11.56 -26.50
CA ARG A 127 6.38 -12.44 -25.41
C ARG A 127 7.81 -12.08 -25.00
N PRO A 128 8.07 -11.69 -23.74
CA PRO A 128 9.44 -11.50 -23.30
C PRO A 128 10.18 -12.83 -23.35
N VAL A 129 11.23 -12.91 -24.17
CA VAL A 129 12.12 -14.08 -24.26
C VAL A 129 13.33 -13.82 -23.37
N SER A 130 13.13 -13.78 -22.05
CA SER A 130 14.26 -13.72 -21.11
C SER A 130 14.66 -15.13 -20.69
N THR A 131 15.66 -15.69 -21.38
CA THR A 131 16.32 -16.97 -21.04
C THR A 131 17.43 -16.82 -19.98
N LYS A 132 17.67 -15.62 -19.45
CA LYS A 132 18.71 -15.40 -18.42
C LYS A 132 18.23 -15.89 -17.05
N ARG A 133 19.01 -16.80 -16.46
CA ARG A 133 18.90 -17.11 -15.02
C ARG A 133 19.18 -15.84 -14.22
N ARG A 134 18.25 -15.47 -13.34
CA ARG A 134 18.40 -14.36 -12.40
C ARG A 134 18.63 -14.92 -11.00
N LEU A 135 19.45 -14.24 -10.20
CA LEU A 135 19.74 -14.65 -8.83
C LEU A 135 18.49 -14.50 -7.97
N ARG A 136 18.29 -15.43 -7.03
CA ARG A 136 17.24 -15.31 -6.01
C ARG A 136 17.71 -14.32 -4.96
N LEU A 137 17.01 -13.21 -4.87
CA LEU A 137 17.29 -12.17 -3.87
C LEU A 137 16.52 -12.53 -2.60
N MET A 138 17.13 -12.38 -1.43
CA MET A 138 16.49 -12.60 -0.14
C MET A 138 16.70 -11.36 0.69
N MET A 139 15.62 -10.80 1.23
CA MET A 139 15.72 -9.69 2.17
C MET A 139 16.10 -10.19 3.55
N THR A 140 16.86 -9.37 4.25
CA THR A 140 17.23 -9.57 5.65
C THR A 140 16.51 -8.56 6.53
N GLU A 141 16.54 -8.79 7.84
CA GLU A 141 15.99 -7.84 8.83
C GLU A 141 16.61 -6.44 8.68
N ARG A 142 17.91 -6.37 8.36
CA ARG A 142 18.62 -5.09 8.16
C ARG A 142 18.07 -4.31 6.98
N ASP A 143 17.65 -5.01 5.92
CA ASP A 143 17.16 -4.36 4.71
C ASP A 143 15.77 -3.75 4.90
N ILE A 144 15.00 -4.28 5.87
CA ILE A 144 13.62 -3.85 6.13
C ILE A 144 13.49 -2.86 7.30
N GLU A 145 14.57 -2.64 8.05
CA GLU A 145 14.58 -1.78 9.24
C GLU A 145 14.04 -0.37 8.92
N LYS A 146 14.45 0.19 7.79
CA LYS A 146 14.01 1.53 7.33
C LYS A 146 12.51 1.63 7.02
N TYR A 147 11.80 0.51 6.91
CA TYR A 147 10.36 0.50 6.63
C TYR A 147 9.51 0.23 7.88
N LYS A 148 10.14 -0.11 9.01
CA LYS A 148 9.45 -0.29 10.30
C LYS A 148 8.71 0.99 10.68
N THR A 149 7.63 0.82 11.42
CA THR A 149 6.81 1.95 11.85
C THR A 149 7.63 2.88 12.74
N LEU A 150 7.87 4.09 12.25
CA LEU A 150 8.42 5.20 13.03
C LEU A 150 7.55 5.47 14.26
N CYS A 151 8.21 5.61 15.40
CA CYS A 151 7.62 6.07 16.65
C CYS A 151 8.26 7.42 16.98
N GLY A 152 7.46 8.48 17.08
CA GLY A 152 7.91 9.75 17.63
C GLY A 152 8.03 9.68 19.15
N GLU A 153 8.76 10.62 19.74
CA GLU A 153 8.68 10.86 21.18
C GLU A 153 7.26 11.34 21.54
N PRO A 154 6.83 11.19 22.81
CA PRO A 154 5.55 11.75 23.25
C PRO A 154 5.45 13.25 22.97
N ASN A 155 4.30 13.69 22.44
CA ASN A 155 3.96 15.05 21.99
C ASN A 155 4.72 15.55 20.75
N GLU A 156 5.38 14.62 20.05
CA GLU A 156 6.25 14.91 18.93
C GLU A 156 5.80 14.16 17.66
N ASN A 157 4.66 13.47 17.70
CA ASN A 157 4.19 12.65 16.58
C ASN A 157 3.73 13.45 15.35
N TRP A 158 3.47 14.75 15.49
CA TRP A 158 3.14 15.64 14.38
C TRP A 158 4.25 15.70 13.31
N PHE A 159 5.53 15.48 13.64
CA PHE A 159 6.57 15.46 12.61
C PHE A 159 6.68 14.12 11.86
N VAL A 160 6.04 13.05 12.35
CA VAL A 160 6.23 11.70 11.80
C VAL A 160 5.90 11.65 10.32
N LEU A 161 4.80 12.28 9.89
CA LEU A 161 4.40 12.30 8.48
C LEU A 161 5.45 12.96 7.58
N ARG A 162 6.18 13.96 8.09
CA ARG A 162 7.23 14.67 7.34
C ARG A 162 8.41 13.77 6.99
N TYR A 163 8.71 12.81 7.86
CA TYR A 163 9.77 11.81 7.64
C TYR A 163 9.26 10.54 6.96
N ALA A 164 8.03 10.14 7.28
CA ALA A 164 7.40 8.93 6.77
C ALA A 164 7.05 9.05 5.28
N TYR A 165 6.61 10.23 4.82
CA TYR A 165 6.22 10.44 3.43
C TYR A 165 7.42 10.55 2.48
N GLN A 166 7.89 9.38 2.05
CA GLN A 166 8.97 9.26 1.06
C GLN A 166 8.46 9.42 -0.38
N PHE A 167 7.25 8.94 -0.67
CA PHE A 167 6.66 8.95 -2.01
C PHE A 167 5.25 9.57 -2.00
N THR A 168 4.88 10.19 -3.10
CA THR A 168 3.52 10.71 -3.33
C THR A 168 2.65 9.58 -3.85
N ALA A 169 1.43 9.46 -3.34
CA ALA A 169 0.47 8.50 -3.85
C ALA A 169 0.22 8.72 -5.35
N HIS A 170 0.31 7.65 -6.13
CA HIS A 170 0.00 7.70 -7.55
C HIS A 170 -1.50 7.90 -7.74
N LYS A 171 -1.86 8.99 -8.42
CA LYS A 171 -3.25 9.42 -8.67
C LYS A 171 -3.52 9.69 -10.14
N GLU A 172 -2.50 9.63 -10.99
CA GLU A 172 -2.58 9.92 -12.42
C GLU A 172 -3.43 8.91 -13.21
N TYR A 173 -3.75 7.75 -12.64
CA TYR A 173 -4.62 6.74 -13.25
C TYR A 173 -5.94 6.55 -12.47
N ASN A 174 -6.31 7.47 -11.59
CA ASN A 174 -7.50 7.32 -10.74
C ASN A 174 -8.80 7.19 -11.54
N GLU A 175 -8.95 7.97 -12.61
CA GLU A 175 -10.08 7.83 -13.52
C GLU A 175 -10.09 6.50 -14.25
N LEU A 176 -8.92 6.06 -14.71
CA LEU A 176 -8.77 4.81 -15.45
C LEU A 176 -9.13 3.59 -14.59
N PHE A 177 -8.63 3.56 -13.35
CA PHE A 177 -8.93 2.50 -12.36
C PHE A 177 -10.25 2.70 -11.62
N LYS A 178 -11.00 3.78 -11.92
CA LYS A 178 -12.28 4.12 -11.27
C LYS A 178 -12.18 4.13 -9.74
N THR A 179 -11.11 4.71 -9.23
CA THR A 179 -10.85 4.75 -7.78
C THR A 179 -11.93 5.54 -7.06
N THR A 180 -12.26 5.11 -5.83
CA THR A 180 -13.31 5.74 -5.03
C THR A 180 -12.81 6.98 -4.30
N ASN A 181 -11.50 7.05 -4.05
CA ASN A 181 -10.86 8.11 -3.26
C ASN A 181 -10.26 9.20 -4.16
N LYS A 182 -11.09 9.92 -4.93
CA LYS A 182 -10.59 11.00 -5.82
C LYS A 182 -10.35 12.33 -5.11
N ASP A 183 -11.27 12.71 -4.23
CA ASP A 183 -11.15 13.89 -3.38
C ASP A 183 -11.68 13.52 -1.99
N PHE A 184 -10.75 13.41 -1.05
CA PHE A 184 -11.03 13.04 0.34
C PHE A 184 -10.28 13.97 1.32
N LYS A 185 -10.12 15.23 0.90
CA LYS A 185 -9.38 16.24 1.67
C LYS A 185 -10.06 16.55 3.00
N GLN A 186 -11.39 16.61 3.01
CA GLN A 186 -12.15 16.84 4.24
C GLN A 186 -11.93 15.69 5.23
N GLU A 187 -12.02 14.45 4.75
CA GLU A 187 -11.79 13.24 5.55
C GLU A 187 -10.39 13.21 6.16
N TYR A 188 -9.38 13.66 5.43
CA TYR A 188 -8.00 13.72 5.90
C TYR A 188 -7.75 14.86 6.90
N LEU A 189 -8.37 16.02 6.72
CA LEU A 189 -8.14 17.17 7.61
C LEU A 189 -8.99 17.11 8.88
N GLU A 190 -10.24 16.67 8.79
CA GLU A 190 -11.21 16.78 9.88
C GLU A 190 -11.52 15.44 10.56
N HIS A 191 -11.38 14.33 9.85
CA HIS A 191 -11.87 13.02 10.28
C HIS A 191 -10.83 11.89 10.19
N TRP A 192 -9.53 12.23 10.12
CA TRP A 192 -8.51 11.24 9.80
C TRP A 192 -8.51 10.07 10.77
N LEU A 193 -8.71 10.32 12.07
CA LEU A 193 -8.65 9.28 13.10
C LEU A 193 -9.84 8.30 12.97
N TYR A 194 -11.01 8.79 12.57
CA TYR A 194 -12.17 7.96 12.26
C TYR A 194 -11.88 7.01 11.09
N TYR A 195 -11.41 7.54 9.96
CA TYR A 195 -11.11 6.71 8.78
C TYR A 195 -9.86 5.82 8.97
N ALA A 196 -8.93 6.24 9.82
CA ALA A 196 -7.78 5.45 10.24
C ALA A 196 -8.18 4.27 11.12
N SER A 197 -9.21 4.44 11.97
CA SER A 197 -9.71 3.42 12.89
C SER A 197 -10.10 2.10 12.21
N PHE A 198 -10.42 2.15 10.92
CA PHE A 198 -10.73 0.98 10.09
C PHE A 198 -9.50 0.14 9.69
N SER A 199 -8.29 0.63 9.96
CA SER A 199 -7.07 -0.16 9.76
C SER A 199 -6.65 -0.88 11.05
N PRO A 200 -6.17 -2.13 10.96
CA PRO A 200 -5.89 -2.91 12.16
C PRO A 200 -4.82 -2.30 13.08
N ILE A 201 -3.84 -1.55 12.56
CA ILE A 201 -2.87 -0.86 13.41
C ILE A 201 -3.54 0.20 14.29
N TRP A 202 -4.41 1.01 13.71
CA TRP A 202 -5.09 2.09 14.42
C TRP A 202 -6.19 1.55 15.32
N THR A 203 -6.93 0.51 14.90
CA THR A 203 -7.86 -0.21 15.78
C THR A 203 -7.12 -0.71 17.03
N LYS A 204 -5.97 -1.38 16.88
CA LYS A 204 -5.16 -1.87 18.02
C LYS A 204 -4.72 -0.73 18.94
N ARG A 205 -4.30 0.40 18.37
CA ARG A 205 -3.94 1.61 19.15
C ARG A 205 -5.15 2.10 19.94
N LEU A 206 -6.27 2.36 19.28
CA LEU A 206 -7.50 2.88 19.87
C LEU A 206 -8.08 1.97 20.97
N THR A 207 -8.18 0.67 20.71
CA THR A 207 -8.66 -0.31 21.69
C THR A 207 -7.82 -0.35 22.95
N LYS A 208 -6.49 -0.15 22.85
CA LYS A 208 -5.59 -0.10 24.02
C LYS A 208 -5.96 1.03 24.99
N TYR A 209 -6.52 2.12 24.50
CA TYR A 209 -6.93 3.29 25.29
C TYR A 209 -8.44 3.33 25.56
N GLY A 210 -9.17 2.27 25.20
CA GLY A 210 -10.62 2.17 25.45
C GLY A 210 -11.45 3.16 24.63
N ALA A 211 -10.98 3.53 23.44
CA ALA A 211 -11.70 4.44 22.56
C ALA A 211 -12.86 3.74 21.84
N GLU A 212 -13.94 4.48 21.60
CA GLU A 212 -15.14 4.04 20.87
C GLU A 212 -15.31 4.87 19.59
N ILE A 213 -15.76 4.23 18.51
CA ILE A 213 -15.94 4.90 17.22
C ILE A 213 -17.39 5.35 17.09
N ASP A 214 -17.59 6.65 16.88
CA ASP A 214 -18.91 7.22 16.59
C ASP A 214 -19.10 7.36 15.08
N HIS A 215 -19.98 6.53 14.51
CA HIS A 215 -20.28 6.53 13.08
C HIS A 215 -21.24 7.64 12.65
N GLU A 216 -22.01 8.25 13.55
CA GLU A 216 -22.92 9.35 13.24
C GLU A 216 -22.14 10.65 13.07
N THR A 217 -21.22 10.93 13.99
CA THR A 217 -20.39 12.15 13.97
C THR A 217 -19.04 11.98 13.27
N LYS A 218 -18.69 10.74 12.88
CA LYS A 218 -17.37 10.37 12.32
C LYS A 218 -16.22 10.80 13.24
N SER A 219 -16.34 10.46 14.52
CA SER A 219 -15.37 10.84 15.55
C SER A 219 -14.95 9.63 16.39
N VAL A 220 -13.95 9.84 17.23
CA VAL A 220 -13.45 8.84 18.19
C VAL A 220 -13.61 9.42 19.58
N LEU A 221 -14.33 8.68 20.44
CA LEU A 221 -14.67 9.10 21.79
C LEU A 221 -13.84 8.32 22.81
N PHE A 222 -13.33 9.03 23.81
CA PHE A 222 -12.65 8.44 24.95
C PHE A 222 -13.49 8.67 26.20
N GLN A 223 -13.71 7.62 26.99
CA GLN A 223 -14.46 7.72 28.25
C GLN A 223 -13.60 8.26 29.42
N ASP A 224 -12.29 8.37 29.20
CA ASP A 224 -11.27 8.59 30.22
C ASP A 224 -10.29 9.64 29.69
N GLU A 225 -10.37 10.86 30.22
CA GLU A 225 -9.56 12.01 29.78
C GLU A 225 -8.06 11.74 29.89
N GLU A 226 -7.60 10.98 30.90
CA GLU A 226 -6.18 10.65 31.07
C GLU A 226 -5.70 9.73 29.94
N LYS A 227 -6.55 8.80 29.49
CA LYS A 227 -6.22 7.92 28.36
C LYS A 227 -6.29 8.64 27.03
N GLU A 228 -7.21 9.59 26.89
CA GLU A 228 -7.31 10.45 25.72
C GLU A 228 -6.03 11.28 25.54
N GLU A 229 -5.61 11.99 26.59
CA GLU A 229 -4.38 12.79 26.57
C GLU A 229 -3.16 11.92 26.24
N LEU A 230 -3.06 10.74 26.87
CA LEU A 230 -1.97 9.82 26.61
C LEU A 230 -2.00 9.28 25.17
N PHE A 231 -3.18 9.00 24.60
CA PHE A 231 -3.31 8.59 23.20
C PHE A 231 -2.81 9.67 22.25
N TYR A 232 -3.30 10.90 22.39
CA TYR A 232 -2.92 11.99 21.50
C TYR A 232 -1.44 12.36 21.65
N SER A 233 -0.86 12.29 22.85
CA SER A 233 0.59 12.47 23.02
C SER A 233 1.42 11.48 22.18
N LEU A 234 0.92 10.25 21.97
CA LEU A 234 1.67 9.18 21.31
C LEU A 234 1.36 9.03 19.82
N TYR A 235 0.22 9.54 19.34
CA TYR A 235 -0.24 9.22 17.98
C TYR A 235 -0.86 10.39 17.22
N ASN A 236 -1.01 11.58 17.82
CA ASN A 236 -1.57 12.70 17.08
C ASN A 236 -0.64 13.17 15.95
N TYR A 237 -1.18 13.29 14.74
CA TYR A 237 -0.43 13.73 13.57
C TYR A 237 -0.73 15.18 13.16
N GLU A 238 -1.76 15.81 13.73
CA GLU A 238 -2.11 17.22 13.49
C GLU A 238 -2.18 17.53 11.98
N THR A 239 -3.03 16.80 11.25
CA THR A 239 -3.09 16.83 9.78
C THR A 239 -3.44 18.20 9.22
N ASP A 240 -4.16 19.02 9.98
CA ASP A 240 -4.55 20.40 9.67
C ASP A 240 -3.41 21.41 9.89
N GLU A 241 -2.41 21.09 10.73
CA GLU A 241 -1.22 21.91 10.95
C GLU A 241 -0.03 21.52 10.04
N GLN A 242 -0.18 20.45 9.24
CA GLN A 242 0.85 20.05 8.30
C GLN A 242 0.97 21.02 7.12
N PRO A 243 2.20 21.24 6.59
CA PRO A 243 2.38 21.97 5.33
C PRO A 243 1.63 21.29 4.19
N ALA A 244 1.06 22.07 3.27
CA ALA A 244 0.29 21.56 2.13
C ALA A 244 1.06 20.51 1.31
N GLU A 245 2.36 20.73 1.07
CA GLU A 245 3.22 19.76 0.36
C GLU A 245 3.26 18.39 1.03
N ILE A 246 3.19 18.33 2.37
CA ILE A 246 3.17 17.07 3.12
C ILE A 246 1.82 16.39 2.95
N CYS A 247 0.71 17.12 3.11
CA CYS A 247 -0.64 16.56 2.90
C CYS A 247 -0.82 16.05 1.47
N GLU A 248 -0.37 16.81 0.47
CA GLU A 248 -0.48 16.49 -0.95
C GLU A 248 0.24 15.18 -1.31
N LYS A 249 1.27 14.76 -0.56
CA LYS A 249 1.88 13.43 -0.76
C LYS A 249 0.89 12.30 -0.54
N SER A 250 -0.06 12.45 0.40
CA SER A 250 -1.10 11.45 0.65
C SER A 250 -2.33 11.68 -0.22
N ILE A 251 -2.93 12.88 -0.13
CA ILE A 251 -4.26 13.12 -0.66
C ILE A 251 -4.26 13.70 -2.08
N GLY A 252 -3.11 14.14 -2.57
CA GLY A 252 -3.00 14.90 -3.82
C GLY A 252 -3.35 16.38 -3.64
N ASN A 253 -3.23 17.13 -4.73
CA ASN A 253 -3.61 18.55 -4.81
C ASN A 253 -4.93 18.78 -5.57
N GLY A 254 -5.55 17.70 -6.09
CA GLY A 254 -6.83 17.74 -6.82
C GLY A 254 -6.71 18.25 -8.26
N ASN A 255 -5.50 18.51 -8.75
CA ASN A 255 -5.22 18.97 -10.10
C ASN A 255 -4.32 17.98 -10.88
N GLU A 256 -4.29 16.72 -10.45
CA GLU A 256 -3.51 15.68 -11.11
C GLU A 256 -4.02 15.42 -12.52
N ILE A 257 -3.08 15.45 -13.48
CA ILE A 257 -3.40 15.10 -14.87
C ILE A 257 -3.76 13.61 -14.92
N GLN A 258 -5.00 13.33 -15.32
CA GLN A 258 -5.51 11.96 -15.48
C GLN A 258 -5.07 11.41 -16.84
N LEU A 259 -4.37 10.29 -16.81
CA LEU A 259 -3.81 9.59 -17.97
C LEU A 259 -4.79 8.57 -18.53
N SER A 260 -4.82 8.47 -19.85
CA SER A 260 -5.71 7.58 -20.56
C SER A 260 -5.20 6.13 -20.57
N ILE A 261 -6.05 5.21 -21.03
CA ILE A 261 -5.65 3.83 -21.28
C ILE A 261 -4.57 3.71 -22.37
N ASP A 262 -4.56 4.59 -23.37
CA ASP A 262 -3.52 4.58 -24.40
C ASP A 262 -2.17 5.06 -23.82
N ASP A 263 -2.18 5.99 -22.86
CA ASP A 263 -0.98 6.40 -22.11
C ASP A 263 -0.45 5.25 -21.24
N PHE A 264 -1.34 4.54 -20.54
CA PHE A 264 -1.00 3.36 -19.75
C PHE A 264 -0.34 2.27 -20.62
N ILE A 265 -0.98 1.95 -21.75
CA ILE A 265 -0.46 0.96 -22.71
C ILE A 265 0.91 1.40 -23.24
N LYS A 266 1.06 2.66 -23.65
CA LYS A 266 2.33 3.21 -24.16
C LYS A 266 3.44 3.15 -23.11
N GLN A 267 3.11 3.37 -21.84
CA GLN A 267 4.08 3.36 -20.75
C GLN A 267 4.52 1.94 -20.39
N PHE A 268 3.57 1.02 -20.22
CA PHE A 268 3.81 -0.28 -19.58
C PHE A 268 3.78 -1.48 -20.52
N CYS A 269 3.20 -1.37 -21.72
CA CYS A 269 3.08 -2.48 -22.66
C CYS A 269 4.08 -2.33 -23.83
N LYS A 270 5.38 -2.46 -23.52
CA LYS A 270 6.46 -2.36 -24.51
C LYS A 270 6.89 -3.71 -25.10
#